data_AF-D7LWP9-F1
#
_entry.id   AF-D7LWP9-F1
#
_cell.length_a   1.000
_cell.length_b   1.000
_cell.length_c   1.000
_cell.angle_alpha   90.00
_cell.angle_beta   90.00
_cell.angle_gamma   90.00
#
_symmetry.space_group_name_H-M   'P 1'
#
loop_
_entity.id
_entity.type
_entity.pdbx_description
1 polymer ?
#
loop_
_entity_poly.entity_id
_entity_poly.type
_entity_poly.pdbx_seq_one_letter_code
_entity_poly.pdbx_strand_id
1 'polypeptide(L)' 'MTIATYPPPPPYYRLYKDYSENPNSAPEPPPPIEGTYVCFGGNYTRNSLPNTAYMLGLIE' A
#
# COMPACT_ATOMS: atom_id res chain seq x y z
N MET A 1 21.62 -9.84 16.42
CA MET A 1 20.37 -10.18 15.73
C MET A 1 19.80 -8.90 15.15
N THR A 2 19.61 -8.84 13.83
CA THR A 2 18.88 -7.75 13.18
C THR A 2 17.40 -8.09 13.31
N ILE A 3 16.62 -7.17 13.88
CA ILE A 3 15.17 -7.28 13.90
C ILE A 3 14.67 -6.45 12.72
N ALA A 4 13.98 -7.09 11.77
CA ALA A 4 13.24 -6.34 10.77
C ALA A 4 12.06 -5.67 11.49
N THR A 5 12.04 -4.33 11.53
CA THR A 5 10.96 -3.55 12.14
C THR A 5 9.64 -3.69 11.36
N TYR A 6 9.72 -4.11 10.09
CA TYR A 6 8.57 -4.30 9.22
C TYR A 6 8.16 -5.78 9.18
N PRO A 7 6.85 -6.06 9.24
CA PRO A 7 6.35 -7.41 9.08
C PRO A 7 6.67 -7.93 7.65
N PRO A 8 6.80 -9.25 7.47
CA PRO A 8 6.92 -9.82 6.14
C PRO A 8 5.62 -9.58 5.33
N PRO A 9 5.71 -9.64 3.99
CA PRO A 9 4.54 -9.58 3.14
C PRO A 9 3.53 -10.69 3.49
N PRO A 10 2.23 -10.43 3.38
CA PRO A 10 1.22 -11.46 3.58
C PRO A 10 1.38 -12.64 2.61
N PRO A 11 1.09 -13.89 3.04
CA PRO A 11 1.30 -15.07 2.19
C PRO A 11 0.53 -15.05 0.86
N TYR A 12 -0.64 -14.41 0.83
CA TYR A 12 -1.49 -14.32 -0.36
C TYR A 12 -0.89 -13.44 -1.46
N TYR A 13 0.12 -12.60 -1.17
CA TYR A 13 0.81 -11.80 -2.19
C TYR A 13 1.40 -12.66 -3.31
N ARG A 14 1.72 -13.93 -3.01
CA ARG A 14 2.25 -14.91 -3.96
C ARG A 14 1.28 -15.31 -5.08
N LEU A 15 0.00 -14.95 -4.97
CA LEU A 15 -1.04 -15.23 -5.97
C LEU A 15 -1.03 -14.22 -7.12
N TYR A 16 -0.38 -13.06 -6.95
CA TYR A 16 -0.44 -11.92 -7.88
C TYR A 16 0.80 -11.82 -8.80
N LYS A 17 1.38 -12.96 -9.19
CA LYS A 17 2.65 -12.98 -9.95
C LYS A 17 2.54 -12.33 -11.32
N ASP A 18 1.43 -12.60 -12.00
CA ASP A 18 1.22 -12.21 -13.39
C ASP A 18 0.12 -11.13 -13.51
N TYR A 19 -0.29 -10.53 -12.38
CA TYR A 19 -1.41 -9.59 -12.33
C TYR A 19 -1.20 -8.36 -13.23
N SER A 20 0.06 -7.94 -13.44
CA SER A 20 0.42 -6.85 -14.35
C SER A 20 0.15 -7.16 -15.81
N GLU A 21 0.21 -8.42 -16.20
CA GLU A 21 0.01 -8.89 -17.58
C GLU A 21 -1.42 -9.41 -17.77
N ASN A 22 -1.97 -10.06 -16.74
CA ASN A 22 -3.31 -10.62 -16.72
C ASN A 22 -4.01 -10.25 -15.39
N PRO A 23 -4.87 -9.22 -15.39
CA PRO A 23 -5.63 -8.80 -14.20
C PRO A 23 -6.50 -9.89 -13.59
N ASN A 24 -6.82 -10.96 -14.34
CA ASN A 24 -7.62 -12.09 -13.88
C ASN A 24 -6.77 -13.26 -13.35
N SER A 25 -5.43 -13.09 -13.24
CA SER A 25 -4.53 -14.16 -12.79
C SER A 25 -4.66 -14.46 -11.29
N ALA A 26 -5.27 -13.57 -10.51
CA ALA A 26 -5.43 -13.67 -9.08
C ALA A 26 -6.92 -13.78 -8.72
N PRO A 27 -7.27 -14.47 -7.62
CA PRO A 27 -8.65 -14.52 -7.15
C PRO A 27 -9.13 -13.11 -6.75
N GLU A 28 -10.38 -12.81 -7.04
CA GLU A 28 -11.03 -11.59 -6.56
C GLU A 28 -11.04 -11.55 -5.02
N PRO A 29 -10.94 -10.35 -4.42
CA PRO A 29 -11.04 -10.22 -2.98
C PRO A 29 -12.39 -10.79 -2.49
N PRO A 30 -12.42 -11.42 -1.30
CA PRO A 30 -13.68 -11.90 -0.75
C PRO A 30 -14.66 -10.72 -0.58
N PRO A 31 -15.97 -10.96 -0.71
CA PRO A 31 -16.96 -9.93 -0.45
C PRO A 31 -16.80 -9.40 0.98
N PRO A 32 -17.08 -8.11 1.22
CA PRO A 32 -17.12 -7.57 2.58
C PRO A 32 -18.03 -8.44 3.46
N ILE A 33 -17.55 -8.80 4.65
CA ILE A 33 -18.36 -9.51 5.64
C ILE A 33 -19.49 -8.57 6.08
N GLU A 34 -20.71 -9.08 6.21
CA GLU A 34 -21.84 -8.32 6.73
C GLU A 34 -21.53 -7.80 8.15
N GLY A 35 -21.48 -6.48 8.29
CA GLY A 35 -21.11 -5.79 9.52
C GLY A 35 -20.31 -4.53 9.22
N THR A 36 -20.52 -3.47 10.00
CA THR A 36 -19.90 -2.19 9.70
C THR A 36 -18.41 -2.19 10.09
N TYR A 37 -17.53 -2.47 9.15
CA TYR A 37 -16.14 -2.00 9.21
C TYR A 37 -16.15 -0.47 8.99
N VAL A 38 -16.65 0.28 9.97
CA VAL A 38 -16.51 1.74 9.96
C VAL A 38 -15.03 2.03 10.20
N CYS A 39 -14.37 2.64 9.21
CA CYS A 39 -13.12 3.35 9.48
C CYS A 39 -13.45 4.52 10.42
N PHE A 40 -13.31 4.31 11.73
CA PHE A 40 -13.39 5.38 12.71
C PHE A 40 -12.09 6.19 12.66
N GLY A 41 -12.10 7.31 11.92
CA GLY A 41 -10.94 8.20 11.80
C GLY A 41 -10.89 8.94 10.46
N GLY A 42 -10.08 10.01 10.40
CA GLY A 42 -9.88 10.79 9.17
C GLY A 42 -8.86 10.14 8.23
N ASN A 43 -9.18 10.08 6.93
CA ASN A 43 -8.20 9.80 5.89
C ASN A 43 -7.38 11.08 5.64
N TYR A 44 -6.13 11.13 6.11
CA TYR A 44 -5.22 12.17 5.66
C TYR A 44 -4.81 11.86 4.22
N THR A 45 -5.53 12.42 3.24
CA THR A 45 -5.03 12.48 1.87
C THR A 45 -3.82 13.40 1.85
N ARG A 46 -2.61 12.85 1.93
CA ARG A 46 -1.40 13.59 1.51
C ARG A 46 -1.44 13.70 -0.02
N ASN A 47 -2.32 14.56 -0.51
CA ASN A 47 -2.31 15.01 -1.90
C ASN A 47 -1.53 16.32 -1.91
N SER A 48 -0.58 16.42 -2.84
CA SER A 48 0.45 17.47 -2.94
C SER A 48 1.59 17.32 -1.93
N LEU A 49 2.64 16.60 -2.32
CA LEU A 49 3.98 17.12 -2.07
C LEU A 49 4.05 18.44 -2.84
N PRO A 50 4.03 19.63 -2.21
CA PRO A 50 4.63 20.74 -2.91
C PRO A 50 6.11 20.35 -3.02
N ASN A 51 6.60 20.39 -4.25
CA ASN A 51 8.00 20.52 -4.63
C ASN A 51 9.04 19.66 -3.88
N THR A 52 9.40 18.55 -4.54
CA THR A 52 10.69 17.84 -4.48
C THR A 52 11.94 18.71 -4.78
N ALA A 53 11.83 20.04 -4.70
CA ALA A 53 12.94 20.97 -4.92
C ALA A 53 13.76 21.27 -3.66
N TYR A 54 13.22 21.03 -2.45
CA TYR A 54 13.96 21.33 -1.20
C TYR A 54 14.95 20.23 -0.77
N MET A 55 14.96 19.07 -1.44
CA MET A 55 15.75 17.90 -1.03
C MET A 55 16.89 17.52 -1.99
N LEU A 56 17.15 18.33 -3.01
CA LEU A 56 18.37 18.26 -3.82
C LEU A 56 19.16 19.54 -3.57
N GLY A 57 20.16 19.45 -2.69
CA GLY A 57 20.84 20.59 -2.08
C GLY A 57 21.42 21.60 -3.07
N LEU A 58 20.80 22.79 -3.08
CA LEU A 58 21.36 24.03 -3.62
C LEU A 58 21.04 25.17 -2.67
N ILE A 59 21.75 25.19 -1.54
CA ILE A 59 21.98 26.40 -0.75
C ILE A 59 23.43 26.77 -1.05
N GLU A 60 23.65 27.90 -1.74
CA GLU A 60 24.92 28.64 -1.64
C GLU A 60 24.97 29.38 -0.30
#